data_AF-A0A1H2WZD6-F1
#
_entry.id   AF-A0A1H2WZD6-F1
#
_cell.length_a   1.000
_cell.length_b   1.000
_cell.length_c   1.000
_cell.angle_alpha   90.00
_cell.angle_beta   90.00
_cell.angle_gamma   90.00
#
_symmetry.space_group_name_H-M   'P 1'
#
loop_
_entity.id
_entity.type
_entity.pdbx_description
1 polymer ?
#
loop_
_entity_poly.entity_id
_entity_poly.type
_entity_poly.pdbx_seq_one_letter_code
_entity_poly.pdbx_strand_id
1 'polypeptide(L)'
;MDKQAILAQMTQIEDQIGNLYKELGGLKEQIVQMLEENTRLELENQAKGERLEALQSSEQNGTARDDLTLAEASGEGHDNLARLYNEGFHICNVHYGSMRSSEDCLFCLSFLSKTSQEEK
;
A
#
# COMPACT_ATOMS: atom_id res chain seq x y z
N MET A 1 24.83 61.01 23.37
CA MET A 1 24.44 59.59 23.23
C MET A 1 25.65 58.76 23.61
N ASP A 2 25.51 57.88 24.59
CA ASP A 2 26.62 57.13 25.17
C ASP A 2 27.06 56.01 24.20
N LYS A 3 28.33 56.01 23.79
CA LYS A 3 28.87 55.02 22.83
C LYS A 3 28.69 53.59 23.31
N GLN A 4 28.69 53.37 24.63
CA GLN A 4 28.47 52.05 25.21
C GLN A 4 27.04 51.55 25.01
N ALA A 5 26.04 52.44 25.08
CA ALA A 5 24.64 52.07 24.85
C ALA A 5 24.39 51.61 23.40
N ILE A 6 25.04 52.26 22.42
CA ILE A 6 24.93 51.88 21.00
C ILE A 6 25.58 50.51 20.75
N LEU A 7 26.76 50.24 21.34
CA LEU A 7 27.42 48.93 21.20
C LEU A 7 26.60 47.79 21.84
N ALA A 8 25.97 48.04 22.98
CA ALA A 8 25.08 47.08 23.62
C ALA A 8 23.85 46.76 22.73
N GLN A 9 23.24 47.78 22.13
CA GLN A 9 22.13 47.59 21.20
C GLN A 9 22.54 46.81 19.94
N MET A 10 23.72 47.09 19.38
CA MET A 10 24.25 46.34 18.24
C MET A 10 24.41 44.85 18.57
N THR A 11 25.03 44.55 19.73
CA THR A 11 25.25 43.16 20.18
C THR A 11 23.91 42.43 20.38
N GLN A 12 22.91 43.12 20.96
CA GLN A 12 21.58 42.56 21.13
C GLN A 12 20.90 42.23 19.79
N ILE A 13 21.03 43.11 18.80
CA ILE A 13 20.49 42.87 17.45
C ILE A 13 21.21 41.71 16.77
N GLU A 14 22.53 41.61 16.92
CA GLU A 14 23.31 40.48 16.40
C GLU A 14 22.84 39.14 16.97
N ASP A 15 22.62 39.07 18.29
CA ASP A 15 22.08 37.86 18.94
C ASP A 15 20.67 37.52 18.45
N GLN A 16 19.80 38.53 18.29
CA GLN A 16 18.46 38.34 17.75
C GLN A 16 18.49 37.80 16.31
N ILE A 17 19.35 38.34 15.46
CA ILE A 17 19.54 37.85 14.09
C ILE A 17 20.04 36.40 14.11
N GLY A 18 20.98 36.09 15.00
CA GLY A 18 21.49 34.72 15.18
C GLY A 18 20.39 33.73 15.58
N ASN A 19 19.49 34.13 16.46
CA ASN A 19 18.34 33.31 16.88
C ASN A 19 17.33 33.15 15.73
N LEU A 20 16.98 34.22 15.03
CA LEU A 20 16.09 34.16 13.86
C LEU A 20 16.65 33.24 12.77
N TYR A 21 17.98 33.23 12.56
CA TYR A 21 18.61 32.35 11.59
C TYR A 21 18.46 30.86 11.97
N LYS A 22 18.57 30.54 13.26
CA LYS A 22 18.32 29.17 13.77
C LYS A 22 16.87 28.76 13.62
N GLU A 23 15.93 29.65 13.96
CA GLU A 23 14.49 29.41 13.79
C GLU A 23 14.15 29.17 12.32
N LEU A 24 14.70 29.99 11.40
CA LEU A 24 14.52 29.81 9.96
C LEU A 24 15.08 28.46 9.48
N GLY A 25 16.22 28.03 10.02
CA GLY A 25 16.80 26.72 9.77
C GLY A 25 15.86 25.58 10.17
N GLY A 26 15.31 25.64 11.39
CA GLY A 26 14.35 24.66 11.88
C GLY A 26 13.05 24.66 11.09
N LEU A 27 12.55 25.83 10.69
CA LEU A 27 11.36 25.94 9.84
C LEU A 27 11.59 25.30 8.46
N LYS A 28 12.77 25.50 7.87
CA LYS A 28 13.14 24.87 6.60
C LYS A 28 13.11 23.35 6.70
N GLU A 29 13.63 22.78 7.79
CA GLU A 29 13.59 21.32 8.02
C GLU A 29 12.16 20.80 8.13
N GLN A 30 11.28 21.51 8.84
CA GLN A 30 9.86 21.15 8.94
C GLN A 30 9.15 21.20 7.58
N ILE A 31 9.46 22.21 6.76
CA ILE A 31 8.90 22.31 5.39
C ILE A 31 9.34 21.11 4.54
N VAL A 32 10.62 20.73 4.60
CA VAL A 32 11.12 19.56 3.85
C VAL A 32 10.38 18.29 4.27
N GLN A 33 10.26 18.04 5.58
CA GLN A 33 9.53 16.86 6.08
C GLN A 33 8.07 16.84 5.63
N MET A 34 7.40 18.00 5.67
CA MET A 34 6.01 18.13 5.24
C MET A 34 5.85 17.87 3.73
N LEU A 35 6.79 18.33 2.90
CA LEU A 35 6.79 18.07 1.45
C LEU A 35 7.00 16.59 1.15
N GLU A 36 7.95 15.93 1.83
CA GLU A 36 8.19 14.50 1.67
C GLU A 36 6.96 13.67 2.04
N GLU A 37 6.30 14.01 3.16
CA GLU A 37 5.07 13.35 3.56
C GLU A 37 3.93 13.59 2.57
N ASN A 38 3.79 14.81 2.06
CA ASN A 38 2.78 15.15 1.08
C ASN A 38 2.96 14.33 -0.21
N THR A 39 4.18 14.28 -0.77
CA THR A 39 4.48 13.47 -1.96
C THR A 39 4.19 11.99 -1.73
N ARG A 40 4.52 11.45 -0.54
CA ARG A 40 4.18 10.07 -0.19
C ARG A 40 2.67 9.83 -0.22
N LEU A 41 1.88 10.74 0.36
CA LEU A 41 0.42 10.63 0.39
C LEU A 41 -0.20 10.77 -1.00
N GLU A 42 0.33 11.65 -1.85
CA GLU A 42 -0.10 11.79 -3.24
C GLU A 42 0.08 10.48 -4.02
N LEU A 43 1.25 9.84 -3.89
CA LEU A 43 1.52 8.54 -4.52
C LEU A 43 0.59 7.44 -4.01
N GLU A 44 0.32 7.40 -2.71
CA GLU A 44 -0.61 6.41 -2.12
C GLU A 44 -2.04 6.63 -2.63
N ASN A 45 -2.49 7.88 -2.71
CA ASN A 45 -3.81 8.21 -3.23
C ASN A 45 -3.93 7.86 -4.72
N GLN A 46 -2.90 8.13 -5.52
CA GLN A 46 -2.88 7.74 -6.92
C GLN A 46 -3.01 6.21 -7.07
N ALA A 47 -2.21 5.44 -6.35
CA ALA A 47 -2.26 3.98 -6.40
C ALA A 47 -3.64 3.42 -5.98
N LYS A 48 -4.28 4.04 -4.98
CA LYS A 48 -5.66 3.68 -4.58
C LYS A 48 -6.66 4.03 -5.68
N GLY A 49 -6.52 5.19 -6.32
CA GLY A 49 -7.33 5.60 -7.47
C GLY A 49 -7.24 4.60 -8.62
N GLU A 50 -6.03 4.23 -9.03
CA GLU A 50 -5.80 3.23 -10.09
C GLU A 50 -6.45 1.87 -9.74
N ARG A 51 -6.38 1.44 -8.48
CA ARG A 51 -7.05 0.20 -8.03
C ARG A 51 -8.57 0.31 -8.07
N LEU A 52 -9.13 1.46 -7.69
CA LEU A 52 -10.58 1.71 -7.75
C LEU A 52 -11.07 1.74 -9.20
N GLU A 53 -10.34 2.39 -10.10
CA GLU A 53 -10.65 2.41 -11.54
C GLU A 53 -10.57 1.00 -12.15
N ALA A 54 -9.58 0.19 -11.77
CA ALA A 54 -9.47 -1.20 -12.20
C ALA A 54 -10.69 -2.04 -11.75
N LEU A 55 -11.17 -1.85 -10.51
CA LEU A 55 -12.37 -2.53 -10.02
C LEU A 55 -13.63 -2.05 -10.74
N GLN A 56 -13.78 -0.74 -10.96
CA GLN A 56 -14.96 -0.16 -11.63
C GLN A 56 -15.02 -0.51 -13.12
N SER A 57 -13.88 -0.62 -13.80
CA SER A 57 -13.82 -1.07 -15.20
C SER A 57 -14.16 -2.56 -15.34
N SER A 58 -13.85 -3.40 -14.34
CA SER A 58 -14.38 -4.76 -14.25
C SER A 58 -15.91 -4.79 -14.04
N GLU A 59 -16.48 -3.83 -13.30
CA GLU A 59 -17.94 -3.75 -13.09
C GLU A 59 -18.74 -3.17 -14.28
N GLN A 60 -18.15 -2.25 -15.07
CA GLN A 60 -18.85 -1.63 -16.22
C GLN A 60 -18.85 -2.47 -17.50
N ASN A 61 -17.94 -3.43 -17.66
CA ASN A 61 -17.99 -4.45 -18.71
C ASN A 61 -18.98 -5.58 -18.36
N GLY A 62 -20.19 -5.21 -17.94
CA GLY A 62 -21.29 -6.15 -17.74
C GLY A 62 -21.81 -6.68 -19.08
N THR A 63 -21.22 -7.75 -19.60
CA THR A 63 -21.97 -8.66 -20.50
C THR A 63 -22.64 -9.73 -19.66
N ALA A 64 -23.93 -9.53 -19.39
CA ALA A 64 -24.94 -10.58 -19.18
C ALA A 64 -24.53 -11.76 -18.30
N ARG A 65 -24.38 -11.57 -16.98
CA ARG A 65 -24.06 -12.67 -16.04
C ARG A 65 -24.69 -12.50 -14.65
N ASP A 66 -25.95 -12.11 -14.59
CA ASP A 66 -26.73 -12.04 -13.33
C ASP A 66 -27.09 -13.42 -12.73
N ASP A 67 -26.52 -14.51 -13.30
CA ASP A 67 -26.62 -15.88 -12.77
C ASP A 67 -25.26 -16.63 -12.81
N LEU A 68 -24.16 -15.91 -13.10
CA LEU A 68 -22.81 -16.50 -13.25
C LEU A 68 -21.74 -15.85 -12.34
N THR A 69 -22.07 -14.81 -11.58
CA THR A 69 -21.10 -14.04 -10.77
C THR A 69 -20.70 -14.70 -9.46
N LEU A 70 -21.46 -15.68 -8.95
CA LEU A 70 -20.99 -16.57 -7.88
C LEU A 70 -20.00 -17.63 -8.40
N ALA A 71 -20.08 -18.01 -9.68
CA ALA A 71 -19.16 -18.94 -10.31
C ALA A 71 -17.86 -18.25 -10.78
N GLU A 72 -17.94 -17.02 -11.31
CA GLU A 72 -16.75 -16.32 -11.82
C GLU A 72 -15.92 -15.60 -10.75
N ALA A 73 -16.53 -15.11 -9.67
CA ALA A 73 -15.78 -14.66 -8.48
C ALA A 73 -15.11 -15.85 -7.77
N SER A 74 -15.69 -17.06 -7.89
CA SER A 74 -15.03 -18.30 -7.47
C SER A 74 -13.85 -18.66 -8.38
N GLY A 75 -13.88 -18.27 -9.66
CA GLY A 75 -12.81 -18.47 -10.64
C GLY A 75 -11.54 -17.69 -10.33
N GLU A 76 -11.60 -16.39 -10.04
CA GLU A 76 -10.40 -15.59 -9.75
C GLU A 76 -9.71 -16.01 -8.43
N GLY A 77 -10.50 -16.32 -7.41
CA GLY A 77 -10.00 -16.85 -6.14
C GLY A 77 -9.43 -18.26 -6.28
N HIS A 78 -10.07 -19.12 -7.07
CA HIS A 78 -9.59 -20.48 -7.35
C HIS A 78 -8.32 -20.47 -8.20
N ASP A 79 -8.24 -19.60 -9.22
CA ASP A 79 -7.06 -19.43 -10.06
C ASP A 79 -5.85 -18.96 -9.25
N ASN A 80 -6.06 -18.05 -8.28
CA ASN A 80 -5.00 -17.63 -7.39
C ASN A 80 -4.48 -18.79 -6.51
N LEU A 81 -5.39 -19.61 -5.97
CA LEU A 81 -5.03 -20.77 -5.17
C LEU A 81 -4.37 -21.88 -6.02
N ALA A 82 -4.83 -22.11 -7.25
CA ALA A 82 -4.20 -23.02 -8.20
C ALA A 82 -2.78 -22.57 -8.54
N ARG A 83 -2.57 -21.25 -8.71
CA ARG A 83 -1.25 -20.67 -8.91
C ARG A 83 -0.33 -20.90 -7.70
N LEU A 84 -0.78 -20.61 -6.48
CA LEU A 84 0.01 -20.87 -5.27
C LEU A 84 0.37 -22.35 -5.11
N TYR A 85 -0.56 -23.26 -5.46
CA TYR A 85 -0.29 -24.70 -5.47
C TYR A 85 0.80 -25.10 -6.47
N ASN A 86 0.76 -24.52 -7.68
CA ASN A 86 1.74 -24.77 -8.74
C ASN A 86 3.12 -24.15 -8.43
N GLU A 87 3.15 -23.04 -7.69
CA GLU A 87 4.37 -22.44 -7.15
C GLU A 87 4.98 -23.25 -5.99
N GLY A 88 4.30 -24.33 -5.56
CA GLY A 88 4.79 -25.27 -4.56
C GLY A 88 4.35 -24.96 -3.14
N PHE A 89 3.32 -24.15 -2.94
CA PHE A 89 2.76 -23.85 -1.63
C PHE A 89 1.53 -24.69 -1.31
N HIS A 90 1.31 -24.97 -0.03
CA HIS A 90 0.06 -25.58 0.44
C HIS A 90 -1.07 -24.53 0.45
N ILE A 91 -2.26 -24.94 -0.01
CA ILE A 91 -3.48 -24.12 0.02
C ILE A 91 -4.55 -24.67 0.97
N CYS A 92 -4.27 -25.79 1.65
CA CYS A 92 -5.17 -26.35 2.65
C CYS A 92 -5.04 -25.60 3.98
N ASN A 93 -6.11 -25.62 4.78
CA ASN A 93 -6.16 -24.99 6.10
C ASN A 93 -5.08 -25.47 7.08
N VAL A 94 -4.54 -26.69 6.89
CA VAL A 94 -3.54 -27.27 7.79
C VAL A 94 -2.16 -26.65 7.59
N HIS A 95 -1.80 -26.29 6.37
CA HIS A 95 -0.42 -25.92 5.99
C HIS A 95 -0.34 -24.66 5.12
N TYR A 96 -1.41 -23.85 5.07
CA TYR A 96 -1.53 -22.72 4.14
C TYR A 96 -0.27 -21.85 4.06
N GLY A 97 0.26 -21.66 2.84
CA GLY A 97 1.42 -20.82 2.54
C GLY A 97 2.80 -21.43 2.87
N SER A 98 2.87 -22.66 3.38
CA SER A 98 4.15 -23.37 3.58
C SER A 98 4.61 -24.11 2.32
N MET A 99 5.93 -24.32 2.18
CA MET A 99 6.53 -24.94 1.01
C MET A 99 6.35 -26.47 1.01
N ARG A 100 5.94 -27.02 -0.13
CA ARG A 100 5.72 -28.46 -0.33
C ARG A 100 7.05 -29.18 -0.48
N SER A 101 7.26 -30.20 0.35
CA SER A 101 8.39 -31.13 0.25
C SER A 101 8.01 -32.30 -0.66
N SER A 102 8.04 -32.05 -1.98
CA SER A 102 8.00 -33.05 -3.06
C SER A 102 6.79 -33.99 -3.21
N GLU A 103 5.86 -34.08 -2.25
CA GLU A 103 4.64 -34.89 -2.39
C GLU A 103 3.40 -34.03 -2.69
N ASP A 104 2.48 -34.58 -3.51
CA ASP A 104 1.17 -33.96 -3.78
C ASP A 104 0.26 -34.09 -2.57
N CYS A 105 -0.20 -32.96 -2.03
CA CYS A 105 -1.04 -32.93 -0.85
C CYS A 105 -2.49 -33.26 -1.25
N LEU A 106 -2.97 -34.44 -0.85
CA LEU A 106 -4.34 -34.91 -1.12
C LEU A 106 -5.42 -33.91 -0.69
N PHE A 107 -5.18 -33.17 0.41
CA PHE A 107 -6.11 -32.14 0.88
C PHE A 107 -6.17 -30.94 -0.08
N CYS A 108 -5.04 -30.50 -0.62
CA CYS A 108 -5.00 -29.40 -1.60
C CYS A 108 -5.71 -29.81 -2.90
N LEU A 109 -5.46 -31.04 -3.36
CA LEU A 109 -6.14 -31.60 -4.54
C LEU A 109 -7.64 -31.70 -4.35
N SER A 110 -8.10 -32.17 -3.17
CA SER A 110 -9.53 -32.25 -2.86
C SER A 110 -10.22 -30.88 -2.82
N PHE A 111 -9.48 -29.83 -2.44
CA PHE A 111 -9.96 -28.46 -2.43
C PHE A 111 -10.13 -27.92 -3.85
N LEU A 112 -9.17 -28.22 -4.74
CA LEU A 112 -9.24 -27.84 -6.16
C LEU A 112 -10.28 -28.64 -6.95
N SER A 113 -10.53 -29.91 -6.59
CA SER A 113 -11.45 -30.78 -7.33
C SER A 113 -12.91 -30.63 -6.92
N LYS A 114 -13.19 -30.15 -5.70
CA LYS A 114 -14.57 -29.95 -5.23
C LYS A 114 -15.28 -28.82 -5.97
N THR A 115 -14.55 -27.76 -6.32
CA THR A 115 -15.11 -26.61 -7.06
C THR A 115 -15.49 -26.97 -8.51
N SER A 116 -14.89 -28.01 -9.10
CA SER A 116 -15.23 -28.48 -10.46
C SER A 116 -16.47 -29.39 -10.52
N GLN A 117 -17.05 -29.80 -9.38
CA GLN A 117 -18.21 -30.72 -9.34
C GLN A 117 -19.52 -30.03 -8.94
N GLU A 118 -19.49 -28.75 -8.55
CA GLU A 118 -20.69 -27.99 -8.17
C GLU A 118 -21.39 -27.32 -9.37
N GLU A 119 -20.85 -27.44 -10.59
CA GLU A 119 -21.40 -26.87 -11.83
C GLU A 119 -22.23 -27.87 -12.69
N LYS A 120 -22.78 -28.95 -12.10
CA LYS A 120 -23.62 -29.91 -12.84
C LYS A 120 -24.94 -30.25 -12.16
#